data_AF-A0A2E5B9M1-F1
#
_entry.id   AF-A0A2E5B9M1-F1
#
_cell.length_a   1.000
_cell.length_b   1.000
_cell.length_c   1.000
_cell.angle_alpha   90.00
_cell.angle_beta   90.00
_cell.angle_gamma   90.00
#
_symmetry.space_group_name_H-M   'P 1'
#
loop_
_entity.id
_entity.type
_entity.pdbx_description
1 polymer ?
#
loop_
_entity_poly.entity_id
_entity_poly.type
_entity_poly.pdbx_seq_one_letter_code
_entity_poly.pdbx_strand_id
1 'polypeptide(L)'
;MIKSTIAALAASPLLLSGAAFAGPYVNVEASGSYPDGAYTSGTIETVIGYEGETPSGLGWYVSGGPTVTHSESSDDFGDVELVGYLGGSYDKFYGEISGTTNEDDIDWGAKAGVKFTF
;
A
#
# COMPACT_ATOMS: atom_id res chain seq x y z
N MET A 1 -26.17 -14.79 10.86
CA MET A 1 -25.90 -14.38 9.46
C MET A 1 -24.81 -13.31 9.50
N ILE A 2 -23.56 -13.75 9.51
CA ILE A 2 -22.40 -12.86 9.36
C ILE A 2 -22.36 -12.53 7.87
N LYS A 3 -22.80 -11.32 7.50
CA LYS A 3 -22.75 -10.87 6.12
C LYS A 3 -21.29 -10.61 5.77
N SER A 4 -20.81 -11.36 4.78
CA SER A 4 -19.56 -11.14 4.09
C SER A 4 -19.50 -9.72 3.54
N THR A 5 -18.52 -8.96 4.02
CA THR A 5 -18.04 -7.74 3.35
C THR A 5 -16.54 -7.92 3.11
N ILE A 6 -16.20 -8.95 2.33
CA ILE A 6 -14.89 -9.03 1.66
C ILE A 6 -15.19 -8.62 0.22
N ALA A 7 -15.02 -7.33 -0.05
CA ALA A 7 -15.15 -6.77 -1.39
C ALA A 7 -14.02 -5.73 -1.57
N ALA A 8 -13.16 -6.02 -2.55
CA ALA A 8 -12.13 -5.14 -3.11
C ALA A 8 -11.04 -4.63 -2.15
N LEU A 9 -10.07 -5.49 -1.84
CA LEU A 9 -8.71 -5.04 -1.50
C LEU A 9 -8.02 -4.64 -2.82
N ALA A 10 -8.16 -3.37 -3.18
CA ALA A 10 -7.34 -2.76 -4.20
C ALA A 10 -6.96 -1.35 -3.74
N ALA A 11 -5.68 -1.23 -3.41
CA ALA A 11 -4.85 -0.04 -3.53
C ALA A 11 -5.31 1.22 -2.78
N SER A 12 -5.20 1.18 -1.44
CA SER A 12 -4.55 2.25 -0.68
C SER A 12 -4.67 1.97 0.83
N PRO A 13 -3.59 2.08 1.61
CA PRO A 13 -3.66 2.15 3.08
C PRO A 13 -4.63 3.24 3.57
N LEU A 14 -4.89 4.27 2.75
CA LEU A 14 -5.85 5.34 3.07
C LEU A 14 -7.33 4.93 3.07
N LEU A 15 -7.70 3.73 2.63
CA LEU A 15 -9.10 3.29 2.73
C LEU A 15 -9.52 2.93 4.16
N LEU A 16 -8.55 2.80 5.07
CA LEU A 16 -8.76 2.41 6.46
C LEU A 16 -8.66 3.57 7.47
N SER A 17 -8.42 4.82 7.03
CA SER A 17 -8.45 5.99 7.93
C SER A 17 -9.90 6.33 8.34
N GLY A 18 -10.52 5.43 9.09
CA GLY A 18 -11.78 5.66 9.78
C GLY A 18 -11.56 6.70 10.87
N ALA A 19 -12.39 7.73 10.86
CA ALA A 19 -12.34 8.85 11.79
C ALA A 19 -12.06 8.41 13.25
N ALA A 20 -11.05 9.04 13.84
CA ALA A 20 -10.85 9.27 15.27
C ALA A 20 -9.93 8.36 16.12
N PHE A 21 -9.05 7.51 15.58
CA PHE A 21 -7.87 7.07 16.35
C PHE A 21 -6.63 6.92 15.47
N ALA A 22 -5.57 7.66 15.81
CA ALA A 22 -4.24 7.33 15.34
C ALA A 22 -3.81 6.01 16.01
N GLY A 23 -3.38 5.02 15.25
CA GLY A 23 -3.20 3.68 15.79
C GLY A 23 -2.25 2.81 14.98
N PRO A 24 -1.63 1.80 15.64
CA PRO A 24 -0.86 0.81 14.95
C PRO A 24 -1.77 -0.11 14.14
N TYR A 25 -1.31 -0.54 12.98
CA TYR A 25 -2.00 -1.52 12.15
C TYR A 25 -1.02 -2.51 11.53
N VAL A 26 -1.58 -3.61 11.03
CA VAL A 26 -0.88 -4.59 10.20
C VAL A 26 -1.65 -4.67 8.89
N ASN A 27 -0.93 -4.64 7.77
CA ASN A 27 -1.48 -4.85 6.45
C ASN A 27 -0.76 -6.02 5.77
N VAL A 28 -1.53 -6.95 5.22
CA VAL A 28 -1.02 -8.01 4.37
C VAL A 28 -1.70 -7.84 3.02
N GLU A 29 -0.92 -7.47 2.01
CA GLU A 29 -1.43 -7.14 0.68
C GLU A 29 -0.76 -8.01 -0.37
N ALA A 30 -1.57 -8.46 -1.33
CA ALA A 30 -1.09 -9.10 -2.54
C ALA A 30 -1.55 -8.26 -3.74
N SER A 31 -0.61 -7.88 -4.59
CA SER A 31 -0.85 -7.11 -5.81
C SER A 31 -0.46 -7.91 -7.05
N GLY A 32 -1.09 -7.60 -8.18
CA GLY A 32 -0.82 -8.26 -9.46
C GLY A 32 -0.93 -7.28 -10.61
N SER A 33 0.01 -7.37 -11.55
CA SER A 33 0.13 -6.53 -12.73
C SER A 33 -0.31 -7.30 -13.98
N TYR A 34 -1.21 -6.69 -14.77
CA TYR A 34 -1.80 -7.27 -15.98
C TYR A 34 -1.88 -6.24 -17.13
N PRO A 35 -0.75 -5.67 -17.60
CA PRO A 35 -0.74 -4.57 -18.56
C PRO A 35 -1.45 -4.91 -19.89
N ASP A 36 -1.32 -6.15 -20.36
CA ASP A 36 -1.93 -6.64 -21.61
C ASP A 36 -3.05 -7.66 -21.37
N GLY A 37 -3.63 -7.68 -20.15
CA GLY A 37 -4.65 -8.65 -19.75
C GLY A 37 -4.12 -10.04 -19.40
N ALA A 38 -2.80 -10.27 -19.55
CA ALA A 38 -2.08 -11.42 -19.02
C ALA A 38 -1.25 -11.02 -17.80
N TYR A 39 -1.03 -11.96 -16.88
CA TYR A 39 -0.23 -11.74 -15.68
C TYR A 39 1.23 -11.47 -16.05
N THR A 40 1.83 -10.42 -15.48
CA THR A 40 3.26 -10.08 -15.71
C THR A 40 4.09 -10.14 -14.44
N SER A 41 3.54 -9.63 -13.33
CA SER A 41 4.23 -9.64 -12.04
C SER A 41 3.23 -9.52 -10.90
N GLY A 42 3.66 -9.82 -9.68
CA GLY A 42 2.86 -9.61 -8.49
C GLY A 42 3.74 -9.50 -7.26
N THR A 43 3.22 -8.86 -6.24
CA THR A 43 3.98 -8.60 -5.01
C THR A 43 3.14 -9.02 -3.82
N ILE A 44 3.77 -9.65 -2.83
CA ILE A 44 3.17 -9.91 -1.53
C ILE A 44 3.95 -9.10 -0.51
N GLU A 45 3.25 -8.26 0.24
CA GLU A 45 3.84 -7.45 1.30
C GLU A 45 3.13 -7.69 2.62
N THR A 46 3.89 -7.60 3.70
CA THR A 46 3.37 -7.63 5.07
C THR A 46 3.99 -6.49 5.83
N VAL A 47 3.23 -5.42 6.03
CA VAL A 47 3.72 -4.20 6.66
C VAL A 47 3.07 -3.97 8.01
N ILE A 48 3.84 -3.44 8.93
CA ILE A 48 3.32 -2.81 10.14
C ILE A 48 3.32 -1.30 9.91
N GLY A 49 2.29 -0.63 10.40
CA GLY A 49 2.16 0.80 10.20
C GLY A 49 1.59 1.51 11.40
N TYR A 50 1.67 2.82 11.34
CA TYR A 50 1.00 3.73 12.25
C TYR A 50 0.38 4.83 11.42
N GLU A 51 -0.90 5.07 11.62
CA GLU A 51 -1.66 6.11 10.92
C GLU A 51 -2.33 7.04 11.90
N GLY A 52 -2.82 8.18 11.41
CA GLY A 52 -3.61 9.12 12.19
C GLY A 52 -4.17 10.26 11.37
N GLU A 53 -5.01 11.06 12.02
CA GLU A 53 -5.62 12.25 11.44
C GLU A 53 -5.50 13.41 12.44
N THR A 54 -5.09 14.58 11.96
CA THR A 54 -5.08 15.80 12.76
C THR A 54 -6.49 16.38 12.90
N PRO A 55 -6.76 17.21 13.92
CA PRO A 55 -8.07 17.90 14.05
C PRO A 55 -8.45 18.77 12.85
N SER A 56 -7.46 19.18 12.04
CA SER A 56 -7.65 19.98 10.83
C SER A 56 -7.99 19.14 9.60
N GLY A 57 -8.11 17.81 9.72
CA GLY A 57 -8.44 16.90 8.60
C GLY A 57 -7.24 16.47 7.74
N LEU A 58 -6.01 16.68 8.20
CA LEU A 58 -4.81 16.10 7.58
C LEU A 58 -4.63 14.67 8.07
N GLY A 59 -4.86 13.69 7.19
CA GLY A 59 -4.54 12.28 7.38
C GLY A 59 -3.09 11.97 7.04
N TRP A 60 -2.48 11.04 7.75
CA TRP A 60 -1.10 10.59 7.51
C TRP A 60 -0.90 9.14 7.94
N TYR A 61 0.09 8.48 7.35
CA TYR A 61 0.57 7.19 7.80
C TYR A 61 2.03 6.98 7.45
N VAL A 62 2.68 6.13 8.24
CA VAL A 62 3.98 5.53 7.93
C VAL A 62 3.87 4.03 8.12
N SER A 63 4.41 3.24 7.22
CA SER A 63 4.47 1.79 7.36
C SER A 63 5.70 1.21 6.71
N GLY A 64 6.02 -0.03 7.08
CA GLY A 64 7.06 -0.79 6.41
C GLY A 64 7.11 -2.25 6.87
N GLY A 65 7.79 -3.07 6.09
CA GLY A 65 7.91 -4.49 6.34
C GLY A 65 8.48 -5.26 5.17
N PRO A 66 8.55 -6.61 5.27
CA PRO A 66 9.00 -7.45 4.18
C PRO A 66 8.05 -7.40 2.98
N THR A 67 8.64 -7.47 1.80
CA THR A 67 7.96 -7.64 0.53
C THR A 67 8.69 -8.68 -0.31
N VAL A 68 7.95 -9.39 -1.15
CA VAL A 68 8.52 -10.32 -2.14
C VAL A 68 7.78 -10.16 -3.45
N THR A 69 8.52 -10.07 -4.54
CA THR A 69 7.96 -9.91 -5.89
C THR A 69 8.16 -11.19 -6.69
N HIS A 70 7.10 -11.59 -7.37
CA HIS A 70 7.10 -12.63 -8.38
C HIS A 70 7.03 -12.01 -9.77
N SER A 71 7.80 -12.55 -10.72
CA SER A 71 7.85 -12.11 -12.11
C SER A 71 7.55 -13.27 -13.04
N GLU A 72 6.59 -13.10 -13.95
CA GLU A 72 6.25 -14.12 -14.95
C GLU A 72 7.45 -14.42 -15.87
N SER A 73 8.23 -13.40 -16.22
CA SER A 73 9.41 -13.55 -17.10
C SER A 73 10.50 -14.46 -16.52
N SER A 74 10.61 -14.51 -15.19
CA SER A 74 11.59 -15.34 -14.49
C SER A 74 10.99 -16.62 -13.91
N ASP A 75 9.65 -16.70 -13.86
CA ASP A 75 8.86 -17.77 -13.22
C ASP A 75 9.31 -18.12 -11.79
N ASP A 76 9.79 -17.12 -11.06
CA ASP A 76 10.38 -17.26 -9.73
C ASP A 76 9.97 -16.11 -8.80
N PHE A 77 9.94 -16.40 -7.50
CA PHE A 77 9.92 -15.37 -6.46
C PHE A 77 11.34 -14.82 -6.28
N GLY A 78 11.48 -13.51 -6.34
CA GLY A 78 12.74 -12.84 -6.01
C GLY A 78 13.08 -12.90 -4.53
N ASP A 79 14.15 -12.20 -4.15
CA ASP A 79 14.56 -12.09 -2.76
C ASP A 79 13.53 -11.35 -1.91
N VAL A 80 13.59 -11.59 -0.60
CA VAL A 80 12.78 -10.82 0.37
C VAL A 80 13.44 -9.46 0.57
N GLU A 81 12.75 -8.43 0.13
CA GLU A 81 13.16 -7.04 0.24
C GLU A 81 12.39 -6.33 1.37
N LEU A 82 12.84 -5.14 1.77
CA LEU A 82 12.14 -4.27 2.70
C LEU A 82 11.46 -3.13 1.94
N VAL A 83 10.17 -2.93 2.19
CA VAL A 83 9.42 -1.79 1.69
C VAL A 83 9.03 -0.85 2.82
N GLY A 84 9.06 0.45 2.54
CA GLY A 84 8.57 1.49 3.42
C GLY A 84 7.66 2.47 2.67
N TYR A 85 6.66 2.98 3.38
CA TYR A 85 5.67 3.93 2.86
C TYR A 85 5.53 5.10 3.82
N LEU A 86 5.42 6.31 3.25
CA LEU A 86 4.99 7.52 3.94
C LEU A 86 3.95 8.21 3.09
N GLY A 87 2.73 8.35 3.62
CA GLY A 87 1.64 8.97 2.88
C GLY A 87 0.80 9.91 3.73
N GLY A 88 0.02 10.73 3.03
CA GLY A 88 -0.89 11.68 3.63
C GLY A 88 -2.05 12.06 2.72
N SER A 89 -3.09 12.59 3.32
CA SER A 89 -4.26 13.10 2.62
C SER A 89 -4.84 14.33 3.28
N TYR A 90 -5.47 15.16 2.46
CA TYR A 90 -6.22 16.33 2.91
C TYR A 90 -7.41 16.54 1.99
N ASP A 91 -8.60 16.65 2.58
CA ASP A 91 -9.86 16.73 1.84
C ASP A 91 -9.97 15.55 0.85
N LYS A 92 -9.94 15.81 -0.46
CA LYS A 92 -9.98 14.79 -1.52
C LYS A 92 -8.60 14.39 -2.05
N PHE A 93 -7.55 15.10 -1.68
CA PHE A 93 -6.21 14.90 -2.24
C PHE A 93 -5.43 13.92 -1.38
N TYR A 94 -4.64 13.06 -2.02
CA TYR A 94 -3.71 12.19 -1.32
C TYR A 94 -2.39 12.08 -2.07
N GLY A 95 -1.34 11.74 -1.32
CA GLY A 95 -0.02 11.44 -1.84
C GLY A 95 0.71 10.44 -0.95
N GLU A 96 1.63 9.69 -1.54
CA GLU A 96 2.50 8.74 -0.86
C GLU A 96 3.85 8.68 -1.59
N ILE A 97 4.92 8.55 -0.80
CA ILE A 97 6.22 8.08 -1.27
C ILE A 97 6.47 6.67 -0.73
N SER A 98 7.10 5.84 -1.55
CA SER A 98 7.50 4.49 -1.19
C SER A 98 8.99 4.28 -1.51
N GLY A 99 9.63 3.41 -0.77
CA GLY A 99 10.99 2.95 -1.05
C GLY A 99 11.08 1.45 -0.79
N THR A 100 11.59 0.70 -1.76
CA THR A 100 11.85 -0.74 -1.63
C THR A 100 13.34 -0.97 -1.80
N THR A 101 13.97 -1.74 -0.92
CA THR A 101 15.36 -2.16 -1.12
C THR A 101 15.44 -3.04 -2.38
N ASN A 102 16.59 -3.00 -3.05
CA ASN A 102 16.86 -3.81 -4.23
C ASN A 102 18.37 -4.01 -4.33
N GLU A 103 18.87 -5.11 -3.78
CA GLU A 103 20.31 -5.40 -3.67
C GLU A 103 21.12 -4.22 -3.08
N ASP A 104 21.83 -3.46 -3.94
CA ASP A 104 22.68 -2.32 -3.57
C ASP A 104 21.96 -0.95 -3.71
N ASP A 105 20.73 -0.93 -4.23
CA ASP A 105 19.94 0.25 -4.54
C ASP A 105 18.63 0.33 -3.73
N ILE A 106 17.93 1.47 -3.86
CA ILE A 106 16.56 1.65 -3.35
C ILE A 106 15.68 2.11 -4.50
N ASP A 107 14.65 1.33 -4.81
CA ASP A 107 13.61 1.66 -5.76
C ASP A 107 12.60 2.61 -5.11
N TRP A 108 12.66 3.88 -5.51
CA TRP A 108 11.75 4.92 -5.02
C TRP A 108 10.50 5.01 -5.89
N GLY A 109 9.34 5.04 -5.24
CA GLY A 109 8.04 5.29 -5.86
C GLY A 109 7.38 6.53 -5.28
N ALA A 110 6.53 7.17 -6.08
CA ALA A 110 5.64 8.22 -5.61
C ALA A 110 4.28 8.11 -6.30
N LYS A 111 3.20 8.26 -5.55
CA LYS A 111 1.85 8.36 -6.08
C LYS A 111 1.13 9.56 -5.50
N ALA A 112 0.29 10.19 -6.31
CA ALA A 112 -0.60 11.26 -5.88
C ALA A 112 -1.91 11.15 -6.63
N GLY A 113 -3.01 11.57 -6.01
CA GLY A 113 -4.32 11.45 -6.62
C GLY A 113 -5.41 12.23 -5.91
N VAL A 114 -6.61 12.09 -6.46
CA VAL A 114 -7.83 12.72 -5.96
C VAL A 114 -8.91 11.65 -5.82
N LYS A 115 -9.54 11.58 -4.65
CA LYS A 115 -10.65 10.66 -4.36
C LYS A 115 -11.98 11.40 -4.47
N PHE A 116 -12.89 10.87 -5.30
CA PHE A 116 -14.27 11.35 -5.38
C PHE A 116 -15.20 10.33 -4.69
N THR A 117 -15.99 10.80 -3.73
CA THR A 117 -17.00 9.99 -3.02
C THR A 117 -18.38 10.48 -3.44
N PHE A 118 -19.23 9.56 -3.93
CA PHE A 118 -20.59 9.84 -4.40
C PHE A 118 -21.63 9.16 -3.51
#